data_AF-A0A833RY99-F1
#
_entry.id   AF-A0A833RY99-F1
#
_cell.length_a   1.000
_cell.length_b   1.000
_cell.length_c   1.000
_cell.angle_alpha   90.00
_cell.angle_beta   90.00
_cell.angle_gamma   90.00
#
_symmetry.space_group_name_H-M   'P 1'
#
loop_
_entity.id
_entity.type
_entity.pdbx_description
1 polymer ?
#
loop_
_entity_poly.entity_id
_entity_poly.type
_entity_poly.pdbx_seq_one_letter_code
_entity_poly.pdbx_strand_id
1 'polypeptide(L)'
;MERYRLLCLFFFTALLVSTDAAKGGGGRGGSRRGGGRVYKSRMPILIPHRNPASANYYENKDGARIVKASHFELDYMLGRKITFFCMATGFPRPEITWLKDGIELYHHKFFQVLAMKFLRAKLKKL
;
A
#
# COMPACT_ATOMS: atom_id res chain seq x y z
N MET A 1 38.72 -47.96 -51.57
CA MET A 1 37.30 -47.69 -51.21
C MET A 1 37.13 -47.49 -49.70
N GLU A 2 37.80 -48.26 -48.83
CA GLU A 2 37.63 -48.16 -47.36
C GLU A 2 38.13 -46.87 -46.67
N ARG A 3 39.18 -46.22 -47.20
CA ARG A 3 39.71 -44.97 -46.60
C ARG A 3 38.76 -43.78 -46.75
N TYR A 4 38.07 -43.69 -47.89
CA TYR A 4 37.05 -42.66 -48.12
C TYR A 4 35.79 -42.93 -47.28
N ARG A 5 35.45 -44.21 -47.04
CA ARG A 5 34.33 -44.62 -46.19
C ARG A 5 34.54 -44.21 -44.72
N LEU A 6 35.76 -44.39 -44.19
CA LEU A 6 36.11 -43.94 -42.83
C LEU A 6 36.11 -42.41 -42.71
N LEU A 7 36.61 -41.69 -43.72
CA LEU A 7 36.58 -40.23 -43.75
C LEU A 7 35.14 -39.69 -43.85
N CYS A 8 34.28 -40.32 -44.66
CA CYS A 8 32.86 -39.97 -44.75
C CYS A 8 32.13 -40.21 -43.43
N LEU A 9 32.40 -41.33 -42.75
CA LEU A 9 31.82 -41.61 -41.43
C LEU A 9 32.27 -40.59 -40.38
N PHE A 10 33.56 -40.21 -40.38
CA PHE A 10 34.09 -39.21 -39.45
C PHE A 10 33.47 -37.82 -39.68
N PHE A 11 33.32 -37.42 -40.95
CA PHE A 11 32.62 -36.18 -41.32
C PHE A 11 31.13 -36.21 -40.93
N PHE A 12 30.45 -37.34 -41.13
CA PHE A 12 29.06 -37.52 -40.72
C PHE A 12 28.89 -37.44 -39.19
N THR A 13 29.80 -38.03 -38.41
CA THR A 13 29.76 -37.93 -36.95
C THR A 13 30.00 -36.50 -36.46
N ALA A 14 30.90 -35.75 -37.11
CA ALA A 14 31.16 -34.35 -36.76
C ALA A 14 29.97 -33.43 -37.05
N LEU A 15 29.20 -33.71 -38.11
CA LEU A 15 27.97 -33.00 -38.44
C LEU A 15 26.84 -33.28 -37.42
N LEU A 16 26.74 -34.51 -36.92
CA LEU A 16 25.72 -34.86 -35.91
C LEU A 16 26.00 -34.25 -34.52
N VAL A 17 27.27 -33.99 -34.18
CA VAL A 17 27.66 -33.45 -32.86
C VAL A 17 27.54 -31.92 -32.79
N SER A 18 27.32 -31.23 -33.91
CA SER A 18 27.35 -29.74 -33.96
C SER A 18 25.97 -29.06 -33.88
N THR A 19 24.90 -29.75 -33.47
CA THR A 19 23.58 -29.13 -33.26
C THR A 19 23.30 -28.87 -31.78
N ASP A 20 24.11 -28.05 -31.13
CA ASP A 20 23.73 -27.40 -29.86
C ASP A 20 23.41 -25.92 -30.15
N ALA A 21 22.16 -25.65 -30.50
CA ALA A 21 21.65 -24.28 -30.57
C ALA A 21 20.16 -24.19 -30.24
N ALA A 22 19.93 -23.80 -28.98
CA ALA A 22 18.98 -22.77 -28.54
C ALA A 22 17.47 -22.92 -28.87
N LYS A 23 16.70 -23.33 -27.86
CA LYS A 23 15.38 -22.77 -27.46
C LYS A 23 14.88 -23.60 -26.27
N GLY A 24 14.60 -23.05 -25.08
CA GLY A 24 13.70 -21.94 -24.81
C GLY A 24 12.43 -22.50 -24.18
N GLY A 25 12.14 -22.13 -22.92
CA GLY A 25 10.84 -22.39 -22.29
C GLY A 25 10.94 -22.94 -20.87
N GLY A 26 10.70 -22.10 -19.86
CA GLY A 26 9.51 -22.37 -19.04
C GLY A 26 9.61 -21.84 -17.62
N GLY A 27 10.13 -20.61 -17.45
CA GLY A 27 10.05 -19.91 -16.17
C GLY A 27 8.60 -19.55 -15.85
N ARG A 28 7.82 -20.47 -15.30
CA ARG A 28 6.58 -20.14 -14.58
C ARG A 28 6.95 -19.61 -13.19
N GLY A 29 7.63 -18.47 -13.18
CA GLY A 29 7.63 -17.58 -12.03
C GLY A 29 6.19 -17.10 -11.88
N GLY A 30 5.41 -17.83 -11.06
CA GLY A 30 4.07 -17.44 -10.69
C GLY A 30 4.13 -15.98 -10.29
N SER A 31 3.38 -15.16 -11.04
CA SER A 31 3.18 -13.74 -10.79
C SER A 31 3.04 -13.59 -9.29
N ARG A 32 4.09 -13.05 -8.66
CA ARG A 32 3.91 -12.34 -7.41
C ARG A 32 2.92 -11.27 -7.79
N ARG A 33 1.63 -11.55 -7.58
CA ARG A 33 0.63 -10.53 -7.29
C ARG A 33 1.06 -9.92 -5.96
N GLY A 34 2.18 -9.19 -6.02
CA GLY A 34 2.47 -8.05 -5.18
C GLY A 34 1.49 -6.94 -5.54
N GLY A 35 0.19 -7.24 -5.47
CA GLY A 35 -0.80 -6.30 -4.99
C GLY A 35 -0.73 -6.32 -3.46
N GLY A 36 0.49 -6.25 -2.91
CA GLY A 36 0.66 -5.82 -1.54
C GLY A 36 0.08 -4.43 -1.52
N ARG A 37 -1.03 -4.25 -0.79
CA ARG A 37 -1.54 -2.92 -0.47
C ARG A 37 -0.35 -2.12 0.06
N VAL A 38 0.20 -1.24 -0.78
CA VAL A 38 1.20 -0.25 -0.39
C VAL A 38 0.62 0.72 0.67
N TYR A 39 -0.68 0.64 0.93
CA TYR A 39 -1.37 1.34 2.02
C TYR A 39 -1.16 0.75 3.44
N LYS A 40 -0.21 -0.17 3.61
CA LYS A 40 0.21 -0.61 4.95
C LYS A 40 1.72 -0.48 5.10
N SER A 41 2.20 0.73 5.37
CA SER A 41 3.22 0.93 6.42
C SER A 41 3.38 2.42 6.72
N ARG A 42 2.76 2.87 7.82
CA ARG A 42 3.28 3.96 8.67
C ARG A 42 3.77 5.23 7.95
N MET A 43 2.91 5.92 7.21
CA MET A 43 3.16 7.36 7.08
C MET A 43 3.03 7.99 8.47
N PRO A 44 4.02 8.76 8.93
CA PRO A 44 3.90 9.49 10.18
C PRO A 44 2.71 10.44 10.08
N ILE A 45 2.01 10.65 11.18
CA ILE A 45 1.01 11.71 11.28
C ILE A 45 1.81 13.01 11.34
N LEU A 46 2.06 13.60 10.17
CA LEU A 46 2.65 14.92 10.07
C LEU A 46 1.52 15.91 10.33
N ILE A 47 1.61 16.66 11.43
CA ILE A 47 0.72 17.78 11.68
C ILE A 47 1.44 19.00 11.10
N PRO A 48 1.06 19.48 9.91
CA PRO A 48 1.68 20.68 9.35
C PRO A 48 1.33 21.88 10.23
N HIS A 49 2.34 22.46 10.87
CA HIS A 49 2.18 23.72 11.61
C HIS A 49 1.99 24.85 10.59
N ARG A 50 0.74 25.14 10.22
CA ARG A 50 0.39 26.27 9.33
C ARG A 50 0.84 27.62 9.89
N ASN A 51 1.00 27.71 11.21
CA ASN A 51 1.52 28.87 11.92
C ASN A 51 2.55 28.40 12.98
N PRO A 52 3.80 28.89 12.98
CA PRO A 52 4.79 28.52 13.99
C PRO A 52 4.34 28.83 15.43
N ALA A 53 3.49 29.85 15.64
CA ALA A 53 2.92 30.16 16.94
C ALA A 53 1.95 29.08 17.46
N SER A 54 1.41 28.22 16.58
CA SER A 54 0.50 27.12 16.95
C SER A 54 1.21 25.85 17.39
N ALA A 55 2.54 25.77 17.28
CA ALA A 55 3.30 24.57 17.65
C ALA A 55 3.08 24.19 19.13
N ASN A 56 3.14 25.19 20.02
CA ASN A 56 2.89 24.99 21.46
C ASN A 56 1.48 24.44 21.76
N TYR A 57 0.49 24.70 20.90
CA TYR A 57 -0.87 24.19 21.07
C TYR A 57 -0.97 22.71 20.71
N TYR A 58 -0.44 22.31 19.54
CA TYR A 58 -0.48 20.91 19.08
C TYR A 58 0.53 20.00 19.80
N GLU A 59 1.61 20.56 20.33
CA GLU A 59 2.66 19.83 21.06
C GLU A 59 2.49 19.91 22.59
N ASN A 60 1.37 20.44 23.08
CA ASN A 60 1.07 20.46 24.50
C ASN A 60 0.98 19.01 25.05
N LYS A 61 1.76 18.72 26.11
CA LYS A 61 1.81 17.41 26.78
C LYS A 61 0.45 17.00 27.37
N ASP A 62 -0.32 17.97 27.83
CA ASP A 62 -1.65 17.75 28.40
C ASP A 62 -2.77 17.88 27.34
N GLY A 63 -2.40 18.19 26.10
CA GLY A 63 -3.31 18.38 24.98
C GLY A 63 -3.83 17.08 24.36
N ALA A 64 -4.83 17.22 23.48
CA ALA A 64 -5.30 16.12 22.67
C ALA A 64 -4.24 15.72 21.63
N ARG A 65 -3.92 14.44 21.57
CA ARG A 65 -2.95 13.87 20.63
C ARG A 65 -3.60 12.86 19.71
N ILE A 66 -3.33 12.98 18.41
CA ILE A 66 -3.73 11.99 17.42
C ILE A 66 -2.76 10.80 17.50
N VAL A 67 -3.29 9.62 17.81
CA VAL A 67 -2.52 8.38 17.96
C VAL A 67 -2.48 7.58 16.65
N LYS A 68 -3.58 7.59 15.88
CA LYS A 68 -3.67 6.92 14.58
C LYS A 68 -4.61 7.70 13.66
N ALA A 69 -4.26 7.79 12.38
CA ALA A 69 -5.08 8.44 11.39
C ALA A 69 -4.97 7.74 10.02
N SER A 70 -6.00 7.92 9.20
CA SER A 70 -5.92 7.68 7.76
C SER A 70 -4.99 8.68 7.09
N HIS A 71 -4.50 8.32 5.91
CA HIS A 71 -3.65 9.20 5.11
C HIS A 71 -4.48 10.37 4.54
N PHE A 72 -4.28 11.57 5.08
CA PHE A 72 -5.06 12.75 4.72
C PHE A 72 -4.58 13.43 3.43
N GLU A 73 -3.31 13.25 3.07
CA GLU A 73 -2.67 13.85 1.89
C GLU A 73 -2.46 12.81 0.78
N LEU A 74 -3.52 12.10 0.40
CA LEU A 74 -3.47 11.14 -0.70
C LEU A 74 -4.54 11.42 -1.74
N ASP A 75 -4.19 11.18 -3.00
CA ASP A 75 -5.14 11.17 -4.10
C ASP A 75 -5.99 9.90 -4.07
N TYR A 76 -7.30 10.06 -4.24
CA TYR A 76 -8.26 8.97 -4.29
C TYR A 76 -8.96 8.93 -5.65
N MET A 77 -9.17 7.72 -6.17
CA MET A 77 -9.90 7.52 -7.42
C MET A 77 -11.37 7.95 -7.28
N LEU A 78 -11.85 8.72 -8.26
CA LEU A 78 -13.26 9.08 -8.36
C LEU A 78 -14.16 7.83 -8.46
N GLY A 79 -15.40 7.98 -8.00
CA GLY A 79 -16.42 6.93 -8.04
C GLY A 79 -16.24 5.79 -7.03
N ARG A 80 -15.22 5.85 -6.17
CA ARG A 80 -15.00 4.84 -5.11
C ARG A 80 -15.39 5.39 -3.75
N LYS A 81 -15.90 4.48 -2.89
CA LYS A 81 -16.12 4.79 -1.47
C LYS A 81 -14.78 4.92 -0.75
N ILE A 82 -14.59 6.04 -0.05
CA ILE A 82 -13.43 6.33 0.76
C ILE A 82 -13.84 6.27 2.24
N THR A 83 -12.91 5.90 3.12
CA THR A 83 -13.15 5.88 4.56
C THR A 83 -11.95 6.47 5.28
N PHE A 84 -12.17 7.59 5.95
CA PHE A 84 -11.19 8.22 6.81
C PHE A 84 -11.39 7.78 8.25
N PHE A 85 -10.31 7.73 9.02
CA PHE A 85 -10.37 7.47 10.44
C PHE A 85 -9.39 8.37 11.17
N CYS A 86 -9.76 8.77 12.39
CA CYS A 86 -8.91 9.52 13.30
C CYS A 86 -9.13 8.97 14.70
N MET A 87 -8.04 8.69 15.40
CA MET A 87 -8.02 8.21 16.78
C MET A 87 -7.19 9.20 17.57
N ALA A 88 -7.84 9.95 18.44
CA ALA A 88 -7.20 10.90 19.34
C ALA A 88 -7.39 10.48 20.81
N THR A 89 -6.43 10.88 21.65
CA THR A 89 -6.43 10.67 23.10
C THR A 89 -6.11 11.99 23.80
N GLY A 90 -6.73 12.25 24.94
CA GLY A 90 -6.51 13.46 25.73
C GLY A 90 -7.47 13.49 26.92
N PHE A 91 -7.24 14.39 27.86
CA PHE A 91 -8.14 14.66 28.98
C PHE A 91 -8.46 16.17 29.03
N PRO A 92 -9.73 16.58 28.90
CA PRO A 92 -10.93 15.75 28.70
C PRO A 92 -10.91 15.02 27.34
N ARG A 93 -11.80 14.03 27.20
CA ARG A 93 -11.89 13.22 25.99
C ARG A 93 -12.05 14.14 24.75
N PRO A 94 -11.17 14.04 23.74
CA PRO A 94 -11.24 14.92 22.58
C PRO A 94 -12.46 14.62 21.71
N GLU A 95 -13.04 15.70 21.17
CA GLU A 95 -14.03 15.67 20.11
C GLU A 95 -13.33 15.78 18.75
N ILE A 96 -13.82 15.06 17.74
CA ILE A 96 -13.22 15.02 16.40
C ILE A 96 -14.19 15.64 15.41
N THR A 97 -13.77 16.74 14.80
CA THR A 97 -14.48 17.43 13.73
C THR A 97 -13.79 17.16 12.39
N TRP A 98 -14.57 16.87 11.35
CA TRP A 98 -14.05 16.62 10.01
C TRP A 98 -14.34 17.82 9.11
N LEU A 99 -13.33 18.27 8.37
CA LEU A 99 -13.45 19.38 7.44
C LEU A 99 -13.11 18.93 6.01
N LYS A 100 -13.88 19.42 5.05
CA LYS A 100 -13.57 19.33 3.62
C LYS A 100 -13.49 20.76 3.07
N ASP A 101 -12.35 21.12 2.49
CA ASP A 101 -12.11 22.45 1.90
C ASP A 101 -12.37 23.59 2.90
N GLY A 102 -12.05 23.36 4.18
CA GLY A 102 -12.29 24.31 5.27
C GLY A 102 -13.73 24.35 5.81
N ILE A 103 -14.64 23.53 5.26
CA ILE A 103 -16.05 23.47 5.67
C ILE A 103 -16.27 22.22 6.53
N GLU A 104 -16.92 22.40 7.67
CA GLU A 104 -17.27 21.30 8.57
C GLU A 104 -18.27 20.33 7.92
N LEU A 105 -17.99 19.04 8.04
CA LEU A 105 -18.84 17.96 7.54
C LEU A 105 -19.79 17.49 8.64
N TYR A 106 -21.09 17.55 8.35
CA TYR A 106 -22.15 16.98 9.19
C TYR A 106 -22.71 15.67 8.61
N HIS A 107 -23.73 15.10 9.24
CA HIS A 107 -24.39 13.94 8.66
C HIS A 107 -25.12 14.31 7.36
N HIS A 108 -24.84 13.61 6.26
CA HIS A 108 -25.50 13.84 4.97
C HIS A 108 -25.72 12.53 4.20
N LYS A 109 -26.64 12.51 3.23
CA LYS A 109 -26.91 11.32 2.39
C LYS A 109 -25.68 10.80 1.64
N PHE A 110 -24.71 11.68 1.36
CA PHE A 110 -23.50 11.34 0.59
C PHE A 110 -22.27 11.06 1.47
N PHE A 111 -22.31 11.33 2.77
CA PHE A 111 -21.20 11.08 3.68
C PHE A 111 -21.70 10.86 5.11
N GLN A 112 -21.15 9.84 5.77
CA GLN A 112 -21.52 9.46 7.13
C GLN A 112 -20.37 9.79 8.07
N VAL A 113 -20.60 10.71 8.99
CA VAL A 113 -19.65 11.06 10.05
C VAL A 113 -20.00 10.25 11.29
N LEU A 114 -19.09 9.36 11.68
CA LEU A 114 -19.25 8.50 12.86
C LEU A 114 -18.19 8.87 13.89
N ALA A 115 -18.58 9.59 14.94
CA ALA A 115 -17.74 9.77 16.11
C ALA A 115 -17.71 8.45 16.90
N MET A 116 -16.73 7.58 16.61
CA MET A 116 -16.56 6.35 17.37
C MET A 116 -16.15 6.69 18.80
N LYS A 117 -17.12 6.61 19.72
CA LYS A 117 -16.89 6.85 21.14
C LYS A 117 -16.16 5.69 21.83
N PHE A 118 -15.01 5.22 21.33
CA PHE A 118 -14.22 4.11 21.91
C PHE A 118 -15.07 2.89 22.31
N LEU A 119 -15.30 1.97 21.37
CA LEU A 119 -15.55 0.56 21.72
C LEU A 119 -14.36 -0.26 21.23
N ARG A 120 -13.33 -0.40 22.08
CA ARG A 120 -12.48 -1.60 22.00
C ARG A 120 -13.35 -2.75 22.51
N ALA A 121 -14.04 -3.46 21.61
CA ALA A 121 -14.37 -4.89 21.73
C ALA A 121 -15.26 -5.35 20.56
N LYS A 122 -14.65 -5.89 19.50
CA LYS A 122 -14.88 -7.27 19.02
C LYS A 122 -14.04 -7.52 17.78
N LEU A 123 -12.94 -8.26 17.98
CA LEU A 123 -12.66 -9.34 17.05
C LEU A 123 -13.85 -10.32 17.16
N LYS A 124 -14.58 -10.53 16.07
CA LYS A 124 -15.01 -11.87 15.69
C LYS A 124 -15.06 -11.92 14.17
N LYS A 125 -14.06 -12.62 13.64
CA LYS A 125 -14.09 -13.20 12.31
C LYS A 125 -15.17 -14.29 12.37
N LEU A 126 -16.20 -14.15 11.54
CA LEU A 126 -16.94 -15.30 11.02
C LEU A 126 -16.41 -15.54 9.61
#